data_AF-A0A4P5Y9A9-F1
#
_entry.id   AF-A0A4P5Y9A9-F1
#
_cell.length_a   1.000
_cell.length_b   1.000
_cell.length_c   1.000
_cell.angle_alpha   90.00
_cell.angle_beta   90.00
_cell.angle_gamma   90.00
#
_symmetry.space_group_name_H-M   'P 1'
#
loop_
_entity.id
_entity.type
_entity.pdbx_description
1 polymer ?
#
loop_
_entity_poly.entity_id
_entity_poly.type
_entity_poly.pdbx_seq_one_letter_code
_entity_poly.pdbx_strand_id
1 'polypeptide(L)'
;MTFRKTLLSRVLSSSLAVALAMSAAFAGDDELRQQAKDLADGASKEMQTNHYVAAALAYAKALKLYEQAKDTDNMVAMQANIYWCKKKMNVDDIQAFLKAKETHGTGKTNEAVKAEVAEAKATLAKIDEVAERKVDVSEAKSYFDRAEKFEKSNQDKTLQIVIRYFEVANRFQNDPVGRKAQEICLKFQSKLNDELEKKSQDIKKQSDDLAALRNSYFTRKPPANGGETLPDKAAQDKALKDLKTIYKSEYASSKTEERRAFGTTLYKQQAKSKDEPVMRWAMLTEAIRLGIETEHYWVILRANDELATIFAGFDADAEKRRSLGRLGSRAGAVQVLKLLDDPKDPTANAVAGRLFCISGEWADGTAMLANGSDEAAKKAGAMDLLNPTKTGEQAELGDAWYDIAKACKNNVDRDAFLDRARLWYTKCQKAASGISKARIDSRLVEIDKLNPPDITDWNKITVNQWESLKAVTMQVEARKAQTDPGIMLAAGQKVRVVPHPTDTWQVGSGYYGTHTCTASGASIDKRERMWTGQFKYGELVAWLDKQPRKKCGDVLTGPGRLLLAPVTNDNIDSWWDSNTTGQGVIRVKIVRIDD
;
A
#
# COMPACT_ATOMS: atom_id res chain seq x y z
N MET A 1 19.88 -41.01 -60.02
CA MET A 1 19.30 -39.92 -59.17
C MET A 1 18.92 -40.37 -57.76
N THR A 2 18.59 -41.64 -57.54
CA THR A 2 18.10 -42.16 -56.25
C THR A 2 19.19 -42.24 -55.16
N PHE A 3 20.44 -42.56 -55.51
CA PHE A 3 21.55 -42.70 -54.54
C PHE A 3 22.01 -41.37 -53.92
N ARG A 4 21.93 -40.25 -54.66
CA ARG A 4 22.29 -38.91 -54.14
C ARG A 4 21.27 -38.37 -53.14
N LYS A 5 19.98 -38.71 -53.28
CA LYS A 5 18.91 -38.27 -52.36
C LYS A 5 19.01 -38.94 -50.99
N THR A 6 19.41 -40.20 -50.93
CA THR A 6 19.53 -40.96 -49.67
C THR A 6 20.76 -40.54 -48.86
N LEU A 7 21.86 -40.13 -49.51
CA LEU A 7 23.04 -39.62 -48.83
C LEU A 7 22.81 -38.22 -48.22
N LEU A 8 22.14 -37.31 -48.96
CA LEU A 8 21.82 -35.97 -48.48
C LEU A 8 20.83 -35.98 -47.30
N SER A 9 19.84 -36.89 -47.28
CA SER A 9 18.88 -36.97 -46.17
C SER A 9 19.50 -37.50 -44.87
N ARG A 10 20.49 -38.40 -44.94
CA ARG A 10 21.22 -38.91 -43.76
C ARG A 10 22.22 -37.91 -43.18
N VAL A 11 22.82 -37.07 -44.01
CA VAL A 11 23.73 -36.00 -43.57
C VAL A 11 22.95 -34.84 -42.92
N LEU A 12 21.78 -34.49 -43.47
CA LEU A 12 20.89 -33.46 -42.89
C LEU A 12 20.25 -33.91 -41.57
N SER A 13 19.83 -35.17 -41.43
CA SER A 13 19.28 -35.69 -40.16
C SER A 13 20.32 -35.78 -39.05
N SER A 14 21.56 -36.14 -39.38
CA SER A 14 22.68 -36.19 -38.42
C SER A 14 23.08 -34.78 -37.97
N SER A 15 23.09 -33.81 -38.89
CA SER A 15 23.43 -32.40 -38.57
C SER A 15 22.35 -31.73 -37.70
N LEU A 16 21.07 -32.04 -37.93
CA LEU A 16 19.95 -31.53 -37.13
C LEU A 16 19.91 -32.15 -35.72
N ALA A 17 20.21 -33.45 -35.60
CA ALA A 17 20.32 -34.12 -34.30
C ALA A 17 21.50 -33.59 -33.47
N VAL A 18 22.64 -33.29 -34.11
CA VAL A 18 23.78 -32.64 -33.44
C VAL A 18 23.44 -31.21 -33.02
N ALA A 19 22.72 -30.44 -33.84
CA ALA A 19 22.29 -29.09 -33.48
C ALA A 19 21.28 -29.07 -32.32
N LEU A 20 20.33 -30.02 -32.27
CA LEU A 20 19.38 -30.19 -31.15
C LEU A 20 20.07 -30.66 -29.86
N ALA A 21 21.04 -31.58 -29.96
CA ALA A 21 21.83 -32.01 -28.82
C ALA A 21 22.72 -30.89 -28.27
N MET A 22 23.31 -30.06 -29.15
CA MET A 22 24.09 -28.89 -28.74
C MET A 22 23.21 -27.84 -28.06
N SER A 23 22.04 -27.51 -28.62
CA SER A 23 21.13 -26.52 -28.03
C SER A 23 20.53 -26.97 -26.69
N ALA A 24 20.26 -28.27 -26.51
CA ALA A 24 19.88 -28.83 -25.21
C ALA A 24 21.02 -28.79 -24.18
N ALA A 25 22.26 -29.03 -24.60
CA ALA A 25 23.44 -28.90 -23.73
C ALA A 25 23.67 -27.46 -23.27
N PHE A 26 23.52 -26.47 -24.17
CA PHE A 26 23.61 -25.04 -23.82
C PHE A 26 22.52 -24.60 -22.82
N ALA A 27 21.29 -25.10 -22.98
CA ALA A 27 20.21 -24.78 -22.04
C ALA A 27 20.46 -25.36 -20.63
N GLY A 28 21.05 -26.56 -20.54
CA GLY A 28 21.42 -27.17 -19.25
C GLY A 28 22.52 -26.41 -18.51
N ASP A 29 23.51 -25.88 -19.24
CA ASP A 29 24.61 -25.09 -18.66
C ASP A 29 24.12 -23.74 -18.09
N ASP A 30 23.14 -23.09 -18.73
CA ASP A 30 22.58 -21.82 -18.25
C ASP A 30 21.72 -21.99 -17.00
N GLU A 31 20.98 -23.09 -16.87
CA GLU A 31 20.23 -23.40 -15.65
C GLU A 31 21.17 -23.63 -14.45
N LEU A 32 22.25 -24.38 -14.65
CA LEU A 32 23.28 -24.61 -13.63
C LEU A 32 23.92 -23.30 -13.17
N ARG A 33 24.23 -22.39 -14.10
CA ARG A 33 24.79 -21.06 -13.78
C ARG A 33 23.83 -20.21 -12.96
N GLN A 34 22.54 -20.26 -13.29
CA GLN A 34 21.53 -19.49 -12.56
C GLN A 34 21.36 -20.02 -11.13
N GLN A 35 21.28 -21.35 -10.95
CA GLN A 35 21.23 -21.96 -9.62
C GLN A 35 22.49 -21.64 -8.78
N ALA A 36 23.66 -21.70 -9.40
CA ALA A 36 24.93 -21.34 -8.75
C ALA A 36 24.95 -19.87 -8.31
N LYS A 37 24.45 -18.98 -9.16
CA LYS A 37 24.34 -17.55 -8.87
C LYS A 37 23.40 -17.29 -7.70
N ASP A 38 22.23 -17.93 -7.66
CA ASP A 38 21.27 -17.75 -6.56
C ASP A 38 21.86 -18.20 -5.21
N LEU A 39 22.61 -19.30 -5.21
CA LEU A 39 23.37 -19.76 -4.04
C LEU A 39 24.45 -18.75 -3.63
N ALA A 40 25.22 -18.22 -4.58
CA ALA A 40 26.28 -17.25 -4.32
C ALA A 40 25.74 -15.90 -3.80
N ASP A 41 24.62 -15.43 -4.35
CA ASP A 41 23.93 -14.21 -3.92
C ASP A 41 23.35 -14.38 -2.51
N GLY A 42 22.80 -15.56 -2.20
CA GLY A 42 22.40 -15.93 -0.83
C GLY A 42 23.58 -15.95 0.14
N ALA A 43 24.68 -16.61 -0.23
CA ALA A 43 25.91 -16.69 0.56
C ALA A 43 26.52 -15.31 0.85
N SER A 44 26.47 -14.40 -0.13
CA SER A 44 26.95 -13.03 0.00
C SER A 44 26.18 -12.26 1.09
N LYS A 45 24.87 -12.47 1.21
CA LYS A 45 24.04 -11.88 2.26
C LYS A 45 24.42 -12.41 3.65
N GLU A 46 24.59 -13.73 3.78
CA GLU A 46 25.03 -14.36 5.04
C GLU A 46 26.40 -13.85 5.48
N MET A 47 27.33 -13.68 4.54
CA MET A 47 28.65 -13.14 4.82
C MET A 47 28.62 -11.69 5.31
N GLN A 48 27.73 -10.85 4.77
CA GLN A 48 27.54 -9.47 5.24
C GLN A 48 27.01 -9.39 6.69
N THR A 49 26.39 -10.46 7.18
CA THR A 49 25.92 -10.60 8.57
C THR A 49 26.85 -11.47 9.43
N ASN A 50 28.10 -11.70 8.99
CA ASN A 50 29.11 -12.51 9.68
C ASN A 50 28.75 -14.01 9.86
N HIS A 51 27.78 -14.56 9.12
CA HIS A 51 27.44 -15.98 9.17
C HIS A 51 28.34 -16.81 8.24
N TYR A 52 29.63 -16.84 8.55
CA TYR A 52 30.67 -17.38 7.65
C TYR A 52 30.53 -18.88 7.35
N VAL A 53 30.03 -19.69 8.29
CA VAL A 53 29.83 -21.15 8.07
C VAL A 53 28.76 -21.40 7.02
N ALA A 54 27.61 -20.73 7.13
CA ALA A 54 26.51 -20.86 6.18
C ALA A 54 26.92 -20.34 4.79
N ALA A 55 27.59 -19.19 4.75
CA ALA A 55 28.11 -18.61 3.51
C ALA A 55 29.11 -19.56 2.81
N ALA A 56 30.08 -20.11 3.54
CA ALA A 56 31.07 -21.04 2.98
C ALA A 56 30.43 -22.28 2.36
N LEU A 57 29.45 -22.88 3.06
CA LEU A 57 28.72 -24.06 2.56
C LEU A 57 27.95 -23.75 1.26
N ALA A 58 27.29 -22.60 1.21
CA ALA A 58 26.56 -22.17 0.02
C ALA A 58 27.52 -21.85 -1.15
N TYR A 59 28.65 -21.19 -0.89
CA TYR A 59 29.69 -20.97 -1.91
C TYR A 59 30.32 -22.27 -2.41
N ALA A 60 30.53 -23.26 -1.56
CA ALA A 60 31.03 -24.57 -1.97
C ALA A 60 30.02 -25.32 -2.87
N LYS A 61 28.72 -25.17 -2.61
CA LYS A 61 27.66 -25.69 -3.48
C LYS A 61 27.64 -24.96 -4.83
N ALA A 62 27.73 -23.63 -4.81
CA ALA A 62 27.82 -22.82 -6.04
C ALA A 62 29.08 -23.17 -6.85
N LEU A 63 30.23 -23.37 -6.20
CA LEU A 63 31.48 -23.79 -6.85
C LEU A 63 31.28 -25.08 -7.64
N LYS A 64 30.66 -26.09 -7.04
CA LYS A 64 30.37 -27.37 -7.72
C LYS A 64 29.53 -27.19 -8.99
N LEU A 65 28.54 -26.29 -8.94
CA LEU A 65 27.68 -26.02 -10.10
C LEU A 65 28.43 -25.25 -11.19
N TYR A 66 29.26 -24.27 -10.81
CA TYR A 66 30.11 -23.57 -11.78
C TYR A 66 31.20 -24.48 -12.39
N GLU A 67 31.71 -25.46 -11.65
CA GLU A 67 32.59 -26.52 -12.18
C GLU A 67 31.87 -27.34 -13.26
N GLN A 68 30.63 -27.75 -13.01
CA GLN A 68 29.82 -28.50 -13.98
C GLN A 68 29.51 -27.67 -15.23
N ALA A 69 29.20 -26.38 -15.06
CA ALA A 69 28.95 -25.43 -16.15
C ALA A 69 30.23 -24.89 -16.81
N LYS A 70 31.41 -25.37 -16.39
CA LYS A 70 32.75 -24.95 -16.86
C LYS A 70 32.97 -23.43 -16.83
N ASP A 71 32.35 -22.76 -15.86
CA ASP A 71 32.43 -21.30 -15.68
C ASP A 71 33.63 -20.94 -14.81
N THR A 72 34.80 -20.91 -15.44
CA THR A 72 36.08 -20.68 -14.76
C THR A 72 36.16 -19.36 -13.98
N ASP A 73 35.56 -18.28 -14.47
CA ASP A 73 35.60 -16.97 -13.81
C ASP A 73 34.84 -17.01 -12.47
N ASN A 74 33.65 -17.61 -12.47
CA ASN A 74 32.86 -17.75 -11.26
C ASN A 74 33.41 -18.82 -10.31
N MET A 75 34.00 -19.91 -10.82
CA MET A 75 34.72 -20.87 -9.97
C MET A 75 35.80 -20.19 -9.13
N VAL A 76 36.63 -19.34 -9.77
CA VAL A 76 37.69 -18.59 -9.09
C VAL A 76 37.11 -17.61 -8.07
N ALA A 77 35.99 -16.95 -8.41
CA ALA A 77 35.28 -16.08 -7.48
C ALA A 77 34.82 -16.85 -6.23
N MET A 78 34.24 -18.05 -6.41
CA MET A 78 33.77 -18.87 -5.29
C MET A 78 34.95 -19.33 -4.43
N GLN A 79 36.07 -19.75 -5.03
CA GLN A 79 37.26 -20.15 -4.29
C GLN A 79 37.78 -19.03 -3.39
N ALA A 80 37.84 -17.79 -3.88
CA ALA A 80 38.25 -16.63 -3.07
C ALA A 80 37.29 -16.39 -1.89
N ASN A 81 35.98 -16.50 -2.11
CA ASN A 81 34.97 -16.35 -1.07
C ASN A 81 35.02 -17.48 -0.03
N ILE A 82 35.22 -18.73 -0.47
CA ILE A 82 35.43 -19.89 0.41
C ILE A 82 36.68 -19.68 1.27
N TYR A 83 37.78 -19.25 0.66
CA TYR A 83 39.03 -18.94 1.36
C TYR A 83 38.82 -17.89 2.45
N TRP A 84 38.16 -16.77 2.10
CA TRP A 84 37.82 -15.72 3.04
C TRP A 84 36.97 -16.23 4.20
N CYS A 85 35.87 -16.92 3.91
CA CYS A 85 34.98 -17.45 4.95
C CYS A 85 35.74 -18.39 5.88
N LYS A 86 36.54 -19.31 5.34
CA LYS A 86 37.33 -20.24 6.14
C LYS A 86 38.32 -19.53 7.08
N LYS A 87 38.94 -18.44 6.64
CA LYS A 87 39.84 -17.62 7.49
C LYS A 87 39.10 -16.85 8.58
N LYS A 88 37.78 -16.70 8.50
CA LYS A 88 36.93 -16.01 9.48
C LYS A 88 36.15 -16.97 10.38
N MET A 89 35.95 -18.22 9.96
CA MET A 89 35.29 -19.26 10.75
C MET A 89 36.13 -19.66 11.97
N ASN A 90 35.47 -19.91 13.10
CA ASN A 90 36.05 -20.59 14.25
C ASN A 90 35.38 -21.97 14.48
N VAL A 91 35.98 -22.79 15.34
CA VAL A 91 35.50 -24.15 15.60
C VAL A 91 34.13 -24.15 16.29
N ASP A 92 33.88 -23.18 17.16
CA ASP A 92 32.63 -23.08 17.92
C ASP A 92 31.43 -22.78 17.01
N ASP A 93 31.61 -21.89 16.02
CA ASP A 93 30.58 -21.58 15.01
C ASP A 93 30.22 -22.82 14.17
N ILE A 94 31.23 -23.63 13.82
CA ILE A 94 31.02 -24.88 13.07
C ILE A 94 30.22 -25.87 13.93
N GLN A 95 30.61 -26.04 15.20
CA GLN A 95 29.91 -26.94 16.12
C GLN A 95 28.47 -26.47 16.37
N ALA A 96 28.26 -25.17 16.59
CA ALA A 96 26.95 -24.57 16.76
C ALA A 96 26.07 -24.77 15.52
N PHE A 97 26.62 -24.56 14.33
CA PHE A 97 25.91 -24.79 13.08
C PHE A 97 25.48 -26.26 12.91
N LEU A 98 26.40 -27.20 13.15
CA LEU A 98 26.11 -28.64 13.05
C LEU A 98 25.06 -29.07 14.08
N LYS A 99 25.17 -28.59 15.33
CA LYS A 99 24.19 -28.85 16.38
C LYS A 99 22.81 -28.28 16.03
N ALA A 100 22.75 -27.07 15.47
CA ALA A 100 21.49 -26.47 15.01
C ALA A 100 20.81 -27.33 13.92
N LYS A 101 21.60 -27.97 13.04
CA LYS A 101 21.10 -28.92 12.04
C LYS A 101 20.59 -30.22 12.65
N GLU A 102 21.11 -30.64 13.79
CA GLU A 102 20.60 -31.80 14.55
C GLU A 102 19.25 -31.51 15.22
N THR A 103 18.97 -30.24 15.58
CA THR A 103 17.77 -29.84 16.33
C THR A 103 16.65 -29.24 15.49
N HIS A 104 16.91 -28.73 14.28
CA HIS A 104 15.89 -28.10 13.43
C HIS A 104 15.19 -29.09 12.49
N GLY A 105 13.99 -29.53 12.87
CA GLY A 105 13.07 -30.18 11.94
C GLY A 105 11.83 -30.75 12.62
N THR A 106 10.82 -29.93 12.93
CA THR A 106 9.48 -30.45 13.20
C THR A 106 8.99 -31.16 11.94
N GLY A 107 8.99 -32.49 11.94
CA GLY A 107 8.55 -33.33 10.82
C GLY A 107 9.64 -34.01 9.97
N LYS A 108 10.93 -33.94 10.35
CA LYS A 108 12.00 -34.71 9.66
C LYS A 108 12.30 -36.02 10.39
N THR A 109 12.61 -37.08 9.64
CA THR A 109 13.08 -38.35 10.22
C THR A 109 14.52 -38.24 10.74
N ASN A 110 14.89 -39.10 11.68
CA ASN A 110 16.25 -39.14 12.23
C ASN A 110 17.29 -39.44 11.14
N GLU A 111 16.93 -40.24 10.14
CA GLU A 111 17.78 -40.57 8.99
C GLU A 111 18.03 -39.33 8.11
N ALA A 112 17.01 -38.50 7.89
CA ALA A 112 17.15 -37.27 7.10
C ALA A 112 18.05 -36.24 7.80
N VAL A 113 17.92 -36.10 9.12
CA VAL A 113 18.80 -35.23 9.93
C VAL A 113 20.25 -35.71 9.86
N LYS A 114 20.49 -37.01 10.02
CA LYS A 114 21.84 -37.60 9.87
C LYS A 114 22.43 -37.36 8.49
N ALA A 115 21.63 -37.46 7.43
CA ALA A 115 22.06 -37.22 6.06
C ALA A 115 22.47 -35.75 5.83
N GLU A 116 21.69 -34.78 6.32
CA GLU A 116 22.02 -33.35 6.23
C GLU A 116 23.31 -32.99 6.97
N VAL A 117 23.50 -33.54 8.18
CA VAL A 117 24.73 -33.34 8.96
C VAL A 117 25.94 -33.96 8.25
N ALA A 118 25.77 -35.15 7.66
CA ALA A 118 26.82 -35.80 6.87
C ALA A 118 27.20 -34.99 5.62
N GLU A 119 26.22 -34.46 4.88
CA GLU A 119 26.45 -33.58 3.73
C GLU A 119 27.18 -32.29 4.14
N ALA A 120 26.78 -31.67 5.25
CA ALA A 120 27.43 -30.48 5.76
C ALA A 120 28.90 -30.75 6.11
N LYS A 121 29.19 -31.86 6.81
CA LYS A 121 30.58 -32.29 7.11
C LYS A 121 31.40 -32.57 5.85
N ALA A 122 30.82 -33.26 4.87
CA ALA A 122 31.50 -33.50 3.60
C ALA A 122 31.79 -32.21 2.83
N THR A 123 30.88 -31.24 2.90
CA THR A 123 31.08 -29.92 2.27
C THR A 123 32.13 -29.09 3.00
N LEU A 124 32.19 -29.17 4.34
CA LEU A 124 33.26 -28.56 5.14
C LEU A 124 34.65 -29.11 4.77
N ALA A 125 34.76 -30.41 4.54
CA ALA A 125 36.03 -30.99 4.06
C ALA A 125 36.47 -30.42 2.70
N LYS A 126 35.52 -30.17 1.78
CA LYS A 126 35.82 -29.50 0.50
C LYS A 126 36.22 -28.04 0.67
N ILE A 127 35.61 -27.34 1.64
CA ILE A 127 36.00 -25.97 2.00
C ILE A 127 37.46 -25.96 2.47
N ASP A 128 37.84 -26.92 3.30
CA ASP A 128 39.23 -27.08 3.78
C ASP A 128 40.18 -27.34 2.62
N GLU A 129 39.83 -28.24 1.68
CA GLU A 129 40.62 -28.52 0.47
C GLU A 129 40.89 -27.24 -0.36
N VAL A 130 39.85 -26.44 -0.61
CA VAL A 130 39.98 -25.17 -1.35
C VAL A 130 40.87 -24.17 -0.60
N ALA A 131 40.70 -24.06 0.71
CA ALA A 131 41.41 -23.09 1.54
C ALA A 131 42.89 -23.47 1.73
N GLU A 132 43.19 -24.75 1.88
CA GLU A 132 44.53 -25.28 2.17
C GLU A 132 45.34 -25.63 0.92
N ARG A 133 44.72 -25.54 -0.27
CA ARG A 133 45.40 -25.75 -1.55
C ARG A 133 46.71 -24.96 -1.60
N LYS A 134 47.84 -25.65 -1.74
CA LYS A 134 49.15 -25.04 -1.97
C LYS A 134 49.19 -24.50 -3.40
N VAL A 135 49.58 -23.25 -3.55
CA VAL A 135 49.68 -22.54 -4.83
C VAL A 135 51.12 -22.09 -5.00
N ASP A 136 51.71 -22.34 -6.16
CA ASP A 136 53.11 -22.00 -6.42
C ASP A 136 53.28 -20.48 -6.53
N VAL A 137 54.42 -19.95 -6.08
CA VAL A 137 54.70 -18.50 -6.12
C VAL A 137 54.68 -17.93 -7.54
N SER A 138 54.97 -18.74 -8.56
CA SER A 138 54.87 -18.36 -9.96
C SER A 138 53.45 -17.95 -10.39
N GLU A 139 52.41 -18.38 -9.67
CA GLU A 139 51.02 -18.01 -9.94
C GLU A 139 50.62 -16.65 -9.34
N ALA A 140 51.48 -16.03 -8.51
CA ALA A 140 51.15 -14.81 -7.77
C ALA A 140 50.65 -13.68 -8.68
N LYS A 141 51.31 -13.48 -9.83
CA LYS A 141 50.92 -12.47 -10.81
C LYS A 141 49.51 -12.74 -11.39
N SER A 142 49.20 -13.99 -11.73
CA SER A 142 47.90 -14.37 -12.29
C SER A 142 46.76 -14.13 -11.30
N TYR A 143 46.97 -14.46 -10.03
CA TYR A 143 46.03 -14.15 -8.95
C TYR A 143 45.80 -12.64 -8.81
N PHE A 144 46.88 -11.86 -8.82
CA PHE A 144 46.81 -10.40 -8.74
C PHE A 144 46.08 -9.79 -9.93
N ASP A 145 46.41 -10.19 -11.16
CA ASP A 145 45.79 -9.66 -12.39
C ASP A 145 44.27 -9.92 -12.40
N ARG A 146 43.82 -11.06 -11.86
CA ARG A 146 42.38 -11.37 -11.72
C ARG A 146 41.69 -10.47 -10.70
N ALA A 147 42.33 -10.18 -9.56
CA ALA A 147 41.81 -9.25 -8.57
C ALA A 147 41.69 -7.83 -9.16
N GLU A 148 42.73 -7.38 -9.88
CA GLU A 148 42.76 -6.06 -10.52
C GLU A 148 41.70 -5.93 -11.63
N LYS A 149 41.54 -6.97 -12.45
CA LYS A 149 40.47 -7.01 -13.47
C LYS A 149 39.10 -6.88 -12.83
N PHE A 150 38.85 -7.58 -11.73
CA PHE A 150 37.56 -7.51 -11.03
C PHE A 150 37.30 -6.12 -10.44
N GLU A 151 38.30 -5.54 -9.77
CA GLU A 151 38.24 -4.18 -9.21
C GLU A 151 37.85 -3.15 -10.27
N LYS A 152 38.52 -3.17 -11.43
CA LYS A 152 38.29 -2.22 -12.54
C LYS A 152 36.84 -2.22 -13.01
N SER A 153 36.18 -3.38 -12.99
CA SER A 153 34.80 -3.54 -13.48
C SER A 153 33.73 -3.55 -12.40
N ASN A 154 34.07 -3.51 -11.10
CA ASN A 154 33.12 -3.70 -10.00
C ASN A 154 33.42 -2.78 -8.80
N GLN A 155 33.63 -1.49 -9.04
CA GLN A 155 34.04 -0.51 -8.01
C GLN A 155 33.03 -0.35 -6.85
N ASP A 156 31.78 -0.75 -7.07
CA ASP A 156 30.67 -0.79 -6.11
C ASP A 156 30.68 -2.04 -5.22
N LYS A 157 31.47 -3.08 -5.56
CA LYS A 157 31.54 -4.34 -4.81
C LYS A 157 32.74 -4.38 -3.86
N THR A 158 32.85 -3.36 -3.00
CA THR A 158 33.99 -3.15 -2.08
C THR A 158 34.38 -4.44 -1.32
N LEU A 159 33.43 -5.16 -0.72
CA LEU A 159 33.71 -6.43 0.00
C LEU A 159 34.33 -7.51 -0.91
N GLN A 160 33.85 -7.68 -2.14
CA GLN A 160 34.39 -8.67 -3.06
C GLN A 160 35.80 -8.30 -3.56
N ILE A 161 36.09 -7.00 -3.67
CA ILE A 161 37.45 -6.51 -3.96
C ILE A 161 38.38 -6.87 -2.79
N VAL A 162 37.97 -6.59 -1.55
CA VAL A 162 38.73 -6.96 -0.34
C VAL A 162 39.06 -8.44 -0.32
N ILE A 163 38.05 -9.30 -0.55
CA ILE A 163 38.19 -10.77 -0.51
C ILE A 163 39.25 -11.26 -1.50
N ARG A 164 39.23 -10.76 -2.74
CA ARG A 164 40.16 -11.20 -3.79
C ARG A 164 41.59 -10.77 -3.49
N TYR A 165 41.81 -9.53 -3.08
CA TYR A 165 43.15 -9.08 -2.70
C TYR A 165 43.64 -9.71 -1.39
N PHE A 166 42.73 -10.03 -0.46
CA PHE A 166 43.05 -10.75 0.77
C PHE A 166 43.58 -12.15 0.48
N GLU A 167 42.97 -12.88 -0.47
CA GLU A 167 43.46 -14.19 -0.87
C GLU A 167 44.88 -14.10 -1.46
N VAL A 168 45.12 -13.16 -2.37
CA VAL A 168 46.45 -12.94 -2.98
C VAL A 168 47.47 -12.63 -1.89
N ALA A 169 47.14 -11.70 -0.98
CA ALA A 169 48.03 -11.29 0.09
C ALA A 169 48.41 -12.45 1.02
N ASN A 170 47.43 -13.28 1.41
CA ASN A 170 47.68 -14.39 2.32
C ASN A 170 48.36 -15.58 1.68
N ARG A 171 48.09 -15.87 0.40
CA ARG A 171 48.76 -16.97 -0.31
C ARG A 171 50.21 -16.65 -0.66
N PHE A 172 50.55 -15.37 -0.85
CA PHE A 172 51.86 -14.95 -1.34
C PHE A 172 52.57 -13.96 -0.41
N GLN A 173 52.46 -14.13 0.92
CA GLN A 173 52.92 -13.15 1.93
C GLN A 173 54.40 -12.71 1.78
N ASN A 174 55.27 -13.61 1.32
CA ASN A 174 56.70 -13.35 1.16
C ASN A 174 57.08 -12.79 -0.23
N ASP A 175 56.14 -12.72 -1.17
CA ASP A 175 56.35 -12.23 -2.52
C ASP A 175 56.03 -10.72 -2.64
N PRO A 176 56.74 -9.93 -3.48
CA PRO A 176 56.40 -8.53 -3.72
C PRO A 176 54.94 -8.31 -4.17
N VAL A 177 54.37 -9.22 -4.96
CA VAL A 177 52.97 -9.15 -5.43
C VAL A 177 52.00 -9.33 -4.26
N GLY A 178 52.27 -10.28 -3.35
CA GLY A 178 51.44 -10.48 -2.16
C GLY A 178 51.48 -9.28 -1.21
N ARG A 179 52.65 -8.66 -1.03
CA ARG A 179 52.77 -7.41 -0.26
C ARG A 179 51.99 -6.26 -0.88
N LYS A 180 52.06 -6.09 -2.20
CA LYS A 180 51.25 -5.10 -2.92
C LYS A 180 49.75 -5.38 -2.78
N ALA A 181 49.34 -6.65 -2.87
CA ALA A 181 47.94 -7.03 -2.64
C ALA A 181 47.49 -6.73 -1.21
N GLN A 182 48.35 -6.90 -0.21
CA GLN A 182 48.06 -6.57 1.17
C GLN A 182 47.77 -5.07 1.34
N GLU A 183 48.57 -4.19 0.74
CA GLU A 183 48.34 -2.73 0.77
C GLU A 183 46.99 -2.35 0.16
N ILE A 184 46.65 -2.92 -1.00
CA ILE A 184 45.37 -2.67 -1.67
C ILE A 184 44.22 -3.23 -0.85
N CYS A 185 44.37 -4.44 -0.30
CA CYS A 185 43.39 -5.06 0.58
C CYS A 185 43.08 -4.17 1.79
N LEU A 186 44.10 -3.66 2.47
CA LEU A 186 43.93 -2.75 3.61
C LEU A 186 43.23 -1.45 3.23
N LYS A 187 43.55 -0.87 2.07
CA LYS A 187 42.87 0.32 1.54
C LYS A 187 41.37 0.07 1.34
N PHE A 188 41.01 -1.02 0.67
CA PHE A 188 39.60 -1.35 0.44
C PHE A 188 38.90 -1.83 1.72
N GLN A 189 39.61 -2.44 2.67
CA GLN A 189 39.08 -2.79 3.98
C GLN A 189 38.73 -1.52 4.78
N SER A 190 39.57 -0.49 4.74
CA SER A 190 39.25 0.82 5.33
C SER A 190 37.99 1.41 4.69
N LYS A 191 37.94 1.43 3.35
CA LYS A 191 36.75 1.91 2.61
C LYS A 191 35.48 1.14 2.99
N LEU A 192 35.57 -0.18 3.13
CA LEU A 192 34.44 -1.03 3.54
C LEU A 192 33.99 -0.69 4.96
N ASN A 193 34.92 -0.47 5.89
CA ASN A 193 34.60 -0.08 7.26
C ASN A 193 33.89 1.28 7.30
N ASP A 194 34.36 2.27 6.53
CA ASP A 194 33.72 3.58 6.40
C ASP A 194 32.29 3.45 5.81
N GLU A 195 32.11 2.61 4.78
CA GLU A 195 30.80 2.31 4.17
C GLU A 195 29.84 1.66 5.19
N LEU A 196 30.32 0.71 5.99
CA LEU A 196 29.54 0.03 7.03
C LEU A 196 29.19 0.96 8.20
N GLU A 197 30.15 1.80 8.63
CA GLU A 197 29.91 2.78 9.69
C GLU A 197 28.86 3.80 9.25
N LYS A 198 28.98 4.34 8.03
CA LYS A 198 27.98 5.25 7.47
C LYS A 198 26.60 4.59 7.40
N LYS A 199 26.52 3.34 6.93
CA LYS A 199 25.26 2.58 6.89
C LYS A 199 24.68 2.37 8.30
N SER A 200 25.51 2.10 9.29
CA SER A 200 25.09 1.98 10.69
C SER A 200 24.58 3.30 11.26
N GLN A 201 25.24 4.42 10.94
CA GLN A 201 24.81 5.76 11.35
C GLN A 201 23.46 6.13 10.69
N ASP A 202 23.29 5.83 9.40
CA ASP A 202 22.02 6.05 8.69
C ASP A 202 20.88 5.22 9.30
N ILE A 203 21.13 3.93 9.62
CA ILE A 203 20.16 3.07 10.31
C ILE A 203 19.81 3.63 11.69
N LYS A 204 20.80 4.07 12.46
CA LYS A 204 20.58 4.67 13.79
C LYS A 204 19.75 5.95 13.68
N LYS A 205 20.09 6.84 12.76
CA LYS A 205 19.34 8.07 12.52
C LYS A 205 17.89 7.78 12.13
N GLN A 206 17.65 6.85 11.21
CA GLN A 206 16.30 6.42 10.84
C GLN A 206 15.52 5.86 12.03
N SER A 207 16.20 5.09 12.90
CA SER A 207 15.60 4.58 14.14
C SER A 207 15.22 5.71 15.10
N ASP A 208 16.08 6.70 15.27
CA ASP A 208 15.84 7.85 16.17
C ASP A 208 14.72 8.75 15.64
N ASP A 209 14.72 9.06 14.33
CA ASP A 209 13.66 9.81 13.65
C ASP A 209 12.30 9.10 13.81
N LEU A 210 12.29 7.77 13.65
CA LEU A 210 11.10 6.95 13.85
C LEU A 210 10.64 6.91 15.31
N ALA A 211 11.58 6.89 16.27
CA ALA A 211 11.24 6.94 17.70
C ALA A 211 10.54 8.26 18.08
N ALA A 212 10.99 9.39 17.52
CA ALA A 212 10.33 10.68 17.72
C ALA A 212 8.90 10.72 17.12
N LEU A 213 8.73 10.11 15.95
CA LEU A 213 7.43 9.99 15.26
C LEU A 213 6.46 9.02 15.96
N ARG A 214 6.99 8.01 16.67
CA ARG A 214 6.22 7.06 17.48
C ARG A 214 5.64 7.67 18.76
N ASN A 215 5.95 8.92 19.09
CA ASN A 215 5.29 9.61 20.19
C ASN A 215 3.79 9.75 19.88
N SER A 216 2.99 8.85 20.47
CA SER A 216 1.54 8.84 20.35
C SER A 216 0.92 9.96 21.17
N TYR A 217 -0.38 10.20 20.96
CA TYR A 217 -1.19 11.08 21.79
C TYR A 217 -0.94 10.87 23.31
N PHE A 218 -0.86 9.61 23.77
CA PHE A 218 -0.72 9.29 25.19
C PHE A 218 0.68 9.54 25.76
N THR A 219 1.69 9.65 24.92
CA THR A 219 3.05 10.01 25.35
C THR A 219 3.29 11.52 25.40
N ARG A 220 2.37 12.31 24.81
CA ARG A 220 2.46 13.77 24.75
C ARG A 220 1.45 14.37 25.72
N LYS A 221 1.91 15.08 26.76
CA LYS A 221 0.98 15.80 27.63
C LYS A 221 0.47 17.06 26.93
N PRO A 222 -0.85 17.28 26.79
CA PRO A 222 -1.38 18.53 26.29
C PRO A 222 -1.05 19.69 27.25
N PRO A 223 -0.82 20.91 26.74
CA PRO A 223 -0.70 22.09 27.60
C PRO A 223 -2.05 22.39 28.28
N ALA A 224 -2.04 22.64 29.58
CA ALA A 224 -3.24 22.98 30.37
C ALA A 224 -3.05 24.37 30.98
N ASN A 225 -3.26 25.40 30.16
CA ASN A 225 -2.95 26.80 30.48
C ASN A 225 -4.19 27.70 30.35
N GLY A 226 -5.40 27.15 30.56
CA GLY A 226 -6.65 27.90 30.41
C GLY A 226 -6.69 29.20 31.22
N GLY A 227 -7.11 30.28 30.58
CA GLY A 227 -7.25 31.61 31.19
C GLY A 227 -8.69 32.00 31.49
N GLU A 228 -9.67 31.30 30.92
CA GLU A 228 -11.09 31.60 31.09
C GLU A 228 -11.66 30.96 32.36
N THR A 229 -12.63 31.61 32.99
CA THR A 229 -13.35 31.02 34.13
C THR A 229 -14.37 29.98 33.66
N LEU A 230 -14.53 28.89 34.41
CA LEU A 230 -15.56 27.88 34.14
C LEU A 230 -16.96 28.53 34.09
N PRO A 231 -17.75 28.30 33.01
CA PRO A 231 -19.09 28.86 32.92
C PRO A 231 -20.01 28.29 34.00
N ASP A 232 -20.87 29.13 34.58
CA ASP A 232 -21.90 28.66 35.51
C ASP A 232 -22.98 27.85 34.79
N LYS A 233 -23.82 27.15 35.56
CA LYS A 233 -24.84 26.25 35.01
C LYS A 233 -25.88 26.96 34.13
N ALA A 234 -26.24 28.20 34.45
CA ALA A 234 -27.23 28.94 33.68
C ALA A 234 -26.68 29.35 32.30
N ALA A 235 -25.42 29.78 32.26
CA ALA A 235 -24.69 30.08 31.03
C ALA A 235 -24.55 28.83 30.14
N GLN A 236 -24.21 27.69 30.75
CA GLN A 236 -24.12 26.41 30.05
C GLN A 236 -25.45 25.99 29.41
N ASP A 237 -26.55 26.06 30.17
CA ASP A 237 -27.88 25.64 29.69
C ASP A 237 -28.38 26.54 28.56
N LYS A 238 -28.10 27.85 28.64
CA LYS A 238 -28.39 28.80 27.56
C LYS A 238 -27.60 28.46 26.30
N ALA A 239 -26.28 28.30 26.40
CA ALA A 239 -25.44 28.00 25.25
C ALA A 239 -25.80 26.67 24.59
N LEU A 240 -26.16 25.65 25.38
CA LEU A 240 -26.64 24.36 24.85
C LEU A 240 -27.95 24.52 24.07
N LYS A 241 -28.89 25.34 24.57
CA LYS A 241 -30.13 25.62 23.86
C LYS A 241 -29.86 26.31 22.51
N ASP A 242 -29.01 27.33 22.52
CA ASP A 242 -28.63 28.07 21.32
C ASP A 242 -27.94 27.13 20.31
N LEU A 243 -27.03 26.26 20.78
CA LEU A 243 -26.37 25.25 19.97
C LEU A 243 -27.35 24.25 19.32
N LYS A 244 -28.35 23.78 20.07
CA LYS A 244 -29.40 22.89 19.55
C LYS A 244 -30.29 23.58 18.51
N THR A 245 -30.46 24.90 18.61
CA THR A 245 -31.16 25.68 17.59
C THR A 245 -30.33 25.79 16.32
N ILE A 246 -29.01 26.01 16.43
CA ILE A 246 -28.08 26.11 15.28
C ILE A 246 -28.01 24.79 14.51
N TYR A 247 -27.83 23.66 15.20
CA TYR A 247 -27.61 22.34 14.58
C TYR A 247 -28.84 21.43 14.65
N LYS A 248 -30.04 22.00 14.51
CA LYS A 248 -31.30 21.28 14.72
C LYS A 248 -31.42 20.01 13.88
N SER A 249 -30.94 20.05 12.63
CA SER A 249 -30.92 18.91 11.70
C SER A 249 -30.02 17.77 12.17
N GLU A 250 -28.82 18.09 12.60
CA GLU A 250 -27.80 17.14 13.01
C GLU A 250 -28.20 16.45 14.31
N TYR A 251 -28.80 17.19 15.25
CA TYR A 251 -29.38 16.63 16.47
C TYR A 251 -30.57 15.68 16.21
N ALA A 252 -31.27 15.82 15.08
CA ALA A 252 -32.38 14.94 14.73
C ALA A 252 -31.93 13.58 14.18
N SER A 253 -30.65 13.43 13.81
CA SER A 253 -30.15 12.16 13.27
C SER A 253 -30.11 11.06 14.32
N SER A 254 -30.64 9.89 13.97
CA SER A 254 -30.52 8.65 14.74
C SER A 254 -29.36 7.77 14.29
N LYS A 255 -28.71 8.07 13.16
CA LYS A 255 -27.65 7.24 12.57
C LYS A 255 -26.33 7.44 13.32
N THR A 256 -25.73 6.35 13.78
CA THR A 256 -24.48 6.39 14.58
C THR A 256 -23.35 7.12 13.87
N GLU A 257 -23.16 6.90 12.57
CA GLU A 257 -22.08 7.54 11.80
C GLU A 257 -22.29 9.06 11.62
N GLU A 258 -23.52 9.51 11.38
CA GLU A 258 -23.84 10.93 11.29
C GLU A 258 -23.65 11.62 12.64
N ARG A 259 -24.07 10.98 13.74
CA ARG A 259 -23.84 11.49 15.10
C ARG A 259 -22.37 11.54 15.47
N ARG A 260 -21.59 10.55 15.05
CA ARG A 260 -20.13 10.52 15.22
C ARG A 260 -19.48 11.68 14.48
N ALA A 261 -19.81 11.87 13.20
CA ALA A 261 -19.33 12.97 12.37
C ALA A 261 -19.73 14.34 12.93
N PHE A 262 -20.92 14.44 13.51
CA PHE A 262 -21.38 15.66 14.17
C PHE A 262 -20.54 16.00 15.41
N GLY A 263 -20.20 15.02 16.25
CA GLY A 263 -19.28 15.22 17.38
C GLY A 263 -17.91 15.77 16.93
N THR A 264 -17.34 15.21 15.86
CA THR A 264 -16.09 15.70 15.25
C THR A 264 -16.25 17.10 14.68
N THR A 265 -17.42 17.40 14.10
CA THR A 265 -17.75 18.73 13.57
C THR A 265 -17.78 19.77 14.69
N LEU A 266 -18.44 19.49 15.81
CA LEU A 266 -18.47 20.38 16.97
C LEU A 266 -17.05 20.62 17.52
N TYR A 267 -16.24 19.57 17.68
CA TYR A 267 -14.85 19.69 18.10
C TYR A 267 -14.01 20.57 17.15
N LYS A 268 -14.19 20.45 15.83
CA LYS A 268 -13.43 21.25 14.85
C LYS A 268 -13.93 22.68 14.76
N GLN A 269 -15.24 22.90 14.89
CA GLN A 269 -15.85 24.22 14.70
C GLN A 269 -15.74 25.13 15.92
N GLN A 270 -15.57 24.58 17.14
CA GLN A 270 -15.39 25.39 18.36
C GLN A 270 -14.27 26.43 18.24
N ALA A 271 -13.20 26.13 17.50
CA ALA A 271 -12.07 27.04 17.31
C ALA A 271 -12.47 28.32 16.54
N LYS A 272 -13.58 28.29 15.79
CA LYS A 272 -14.15 29.47 15.12
C LYS A 272 -14.93 30.38 16.08
N SER A 273 -15.36 29.86 17.22
CA SER A 273 -16.08 30.59 18.28
C SER A 273 -15.13 31.09 19.37
N LYS A 274 -13.91 31.48 19.00
CA LYS A 274 -12.81 31.83 19.94
C LYS A 274 -13.20 32.92 20.96
N ASP A 275 -14.06 33.86 20.56
CA ASP A 275 -14.49 35.00 21.37
C ASP A 275 -15.76 34.69 22.21
N GLU A 276 -16.27 33.46 22.13
CA GLU A 276 -17.47 32.99 22.84
C GLU A 276 -17.13 31.75 23.69
N PRO A 277 -16.43 31.91 24.83
CA PRO A 277 -15.95 30.78 25.63
C PRO A 277 -17.10 29.85 26.06
N VAL A 278 -18.25 30.39 26.46
CA VAL A 278 -19.42 29.59 26.85
C VAL A 278 -19.99 28.76 25.68
N MET A 279 -19.94 29.26 24.44
CA MET A 279 -20.32 28.48 23.27
C MET A 279 -19.31 27.36 22.99
N ARG A 280 -18.01 27.63 23.14
CA ARG A 280 -16.96 26.59 23.03
C ARG A 280 -17.16 25.48 24.06
N TRP A 281 -17.53 25.84 25.30
CA TRP A 281 -17.92 24.87 26.33
C TRP A 281 -19.07 23.97 25.86
N ALA A 282 -20.17 24.55 25.37
CA ALA A 282 -21.32 23.78 24.89
C ALA A 282 -20.94 22.85 23.72
N MET A 283 -20.16 23.34 22.75
CA MET A 283 -19.71 22.53 21.61
C MET A 283 -18.81 21.36 22.04
N LEU A 284 -17.84 21.60 22.92
CA LEU A 284 -16.90 20.56 23.38
C LEU A 284 -17.57 19.52 24.27
N THR A 285 -18.44 19.94 25.19
CA THR A 285 -19.19 19.00 26.05
C THR A 285 -20.19 18.15 25.26
N GLU A 286 -20.85 18.73 24.24
CA GLU A 286 -21.71 17.96 23.33
C GLU A 286 -20.91 17.04 22.42
N ALA A 287 -19.71 17.44 21.97
CA ALA A 287 -18.79 16.57 21.26
C ALA A 287 -18.39 15.36 22.13
N ILE A 288 -18.10 15.56 23.42
CA ILE A 288 -17.81 14.47 24.38
C ILE A 288 -19.03 13.56 24.54
N ARG A 289 -20.23 14.12 24.72
CA ARG A 289 -21.47 13.34 24.83
C ARG A 289 -21.69 12.45 23.60
N LEU A 290 -21.60 13.02 22.41
CA LEU A 290 -21.71 12.27 21.14
C LEU A 290 -20.59 11.24 20.99
N GLY A 291 -19.39 11.57 21.44
CA GLY A 291 -18.26 10.64 21.46
C GLY A 291 -18.51 9.42 22.35
N ILE A 292 -19.08 9.62 23.54
CA ILE A 292 -19.49 8.52 24.42
C ILE A 292 -20.60 7.69 23.77
N GLU A 293 -21.59 8.32 23.15
CA GLU A 293 -22.72 7.62 22.52
C GLU A 293 -22.32 6.80 21.28
N THR A 294 -21.23 7.18 20.61
CA THR A 294 -20.79 6.59 19.32
C THR A 294 -19.43 5.89 19.41
N GLU A 295 -18.89 5.76 20.62
CA GLU A 295 -17.55 5.20 20.90
C GLU A 295 -16.41 5.90 20.14
N HIS A 296 -16.52 7.22 19.94
CA HIS A 296 -15.50 8.03 19.29
C HIS A 296 -14.44 8.50 20.28
N TYR A 297 -13.52 7.60 20.63
CA TYR A 297 -12.47 7.83 21.63
C TYR A 297 -11.63 9.09 21.36
N TRP A 298 -11.26 9.32 20.11
CA TRP A 298 -10.49 10.51 19.73
C TRP A 298 -11.17 11.82 20.13
N VAL A 299 -12.48 11.98 19.83
CA VAL A 299 -13.23 13.19 20.20
C VAL A 299 -13.32 13.33 21.72
N ILE A 300 -13.57 12.24 22.45
CA ILE A 300 -13.62 12.25 23.93
C ILE A 300 -12.31 12.81 24.49
N LEU A 301 -11.17 12.30 24.03
CA LEU A 301 -9.86 12.70 24.53
C LEU A 301 -9.53 14.15 24.15
N ARG A 302 -9.64 14.49 22.86
CA ARG A 302 -9.28 15.81 22.33
C ARG A 302 -10.16 16.93 22.87
N ALA A 303 -11.46 16.69 23.02
CA ALA A 303 -12.36 17.72 23.55
C ALA A 303 -12.12 18.00 25.03
N ASN A 304 -11.75 17.00 25.84
CA ASN A 304 -11.36 17.21 27.23
C ASN A 304 -10.06 18.00 27.36
N ASP A 305 -9.05 17.68 26.54
CA ASP A 305 -7.80 18.45 26.54
C ASP A 305 -8.03 19.90 26.11
N GLU A 306 -8.87 20.12 25.09
CA GLU A 306 -9.22 21.46 24.64
C GLU A 306 -10.01 22.24 25.68
N LEU A 307 -10.86 21.59 26.49
CA LEU A 307 -11.49 22.25 27.63
C LEU A 307 -10.45 22.74 28.66
N ALA A 308 -9.39 21.96 28.92
CA ALA A 308 -8.29 22.38 29.79
C ALA A 308 -7.39 23.47 29.18
N THR A 309 -7.35 23.61 27.85
CA THR A 309 -6.62 24.71 27.21
C THR A 309 -7.39 26.03 27.27
N ILE A 310 -8.71 25.98 27.42
CA ILE A 310 -9.58 27.16 27.48
C ILE A 310 -9.83 27.58 28.93
N PHE A 311 -10.25 26.65 29.79
CA PHE A 311 -10.80 26.95 31.11
C PHE A 311 -9.84 26.64 32.25
N ALA A 312 -9.56 27.65 33.06
CA ALA A 312 -8.78 27.51 34.28
C ALA A 312 -9.45 26.52 35.26
N GLY A 313 -8.67 25.58 35.79
CA GLY A 313 -9.13 24.61 36.79
C GLY A 313 -9.91 23.41 36.22
N PHE A 314 -10.04 23.26 34.90
CA PHE A 314 -10.62 22.06 34.29
C PHE A 314 -9.62 20.89 34.34
N ASP A 315 -9.99 19.81 35.05
CA ASP A 315 -9.16 18.60 35.16
C ASP A 315 -9.45 17.63 34.00
N ALA A 316 -8.75 17.82 32.88
CA ALA A 316 -8.93 16.97 31.70
C ALA A 316 -8.64 15.49 31.98
N ASP A 317 -7.69 15.14 32.84
CA ASP A 317 -7.35 13.74 33.10
C ASP A 317 -8.45 13.04 33.89
N ALA A 318 -9.01 13.71 34.91
CA ALA A 318 -10.17 13.19 35.64
C ALA A 318 -11.40 13.06 34.73
N GLU A 319 -11.68 14.05 33.87
CA GLU A 319 -12.83 14.03 32.98
C GLU A 319 -12.70 13.01 31.84
N LYS A 320 -11.48 12.79 31.30
CA LYS A 320 -11.21 11.70 30.35
C LYS A 320 -11.53 10.34 30.99
N ARG A 321 -11.04 10.10 32.22
CA ARG A 321 -11.32 8.85 32.95
C ARG A 321 -12.80 8.67 33.23
N ARG A 322 -13.51 9.73 33.64
CA ARG A 322 -14.95 9.70 33.86
C ARG A 322 -15.72 9.39 32.57
N SER A 323 -15.38 10.07 31.48
CA SER A 323 -16.02 9.90 30.18
C SER A 323 -15.83 8.48 29.63
N LEU A 324 -14.61 7.96 29.70
CA LEU A 324 -14.30 6.59 29.30
C LEU A 324 -14.93 5.57 30.24
N GLY A 325 -15.02 5.86 31.55
CA GLY A 325 -15.71 5.00 32.53
C GLY A 325 -17.21 4.82 32.22
N ARG A 326 -17.87 5.83 31.65
CA ARG A 326 -19.28 5.73 31.20
C ARG A 326 -19.48 4.74 30.05
N LEU A 327 -18.42 4.37 29.33
CA LEU A 327 -18.46 3.34 28.30
C LEU A 327 -18.41 1.91 28.88
N GLY A 328 -18.18 1.76 30.20
CA GLY A 328 -18.19 0.47 30.89
C GLY A 328 -17.09 -0.48 30.40
N SER A 329 -17.42 -1.76 30.28
CA SER A 329 -16.49 -2.85 29.92
C SER A 329 -16.24 -2.99 28.40
N ARG A 330 -16.53 -1.97 27.60
CA ARG A 330 -16.24 -1.98 26.16
C ARG A 330 -14.74 -2.12 25.95
N ALA A 331 -14.36 -3.06 25.09
CA ALA A 331 -12.95 -3.40 24.87
C ALA A 331 -12.10 -2.17 24.49
N GLY A 332 -12.62 -1.29 23.61
CA GLY A 332 -11.93 -0.06 23.23
C GLY A 332 -11.69 0.89 24.40
N ALA A 333 -12.71 1.13 25.23
CA ALA A 333 -12.62 1.99 26.40
C ALA A 333 -11.59 1.47 27.42
N VAL A 334 -11.56 0.15 27.65
CA VAL A 334 -10.58 -0.49 28.55
C VAL A 334 -9.14 -0.25 28.07
N GLN A 335 -8.87 -0.43 26.77
CA GLN A 335 -7.52 -0.22 26.23
C GLN A 335 -7.13 1.26 26.20
N VAL A 336 -8.05 2.15 25.85
CA VAL A 336 -7.79 3.60 25.87
C VAL A 336 -7.54 4.11 27.29
N LEU A 337 -8.29 3.62 28.30
CA LEU A 337 -8.02 3.90 29.71
C LEU A 337 -6.63 3.42 30.12
N LYS A 338 -6.25 2.18 29.73
CA LYS A 338 -4.93 1.64 30.04
C LYS A 338 -3.81 2.52 29.50
N LEU A 339 -3.96 3.11 28.30
CA LEU A 339 -2.96 4.03 27.74
C LEU A 339 -2.84 5.37 28.50
N LEU A 340 -3.83 5.76 29.30
CA LEU A 340 -3.68 6.91 30.21
C LEU A 340 -2.75 6.61 31.38
N ASP A 341 -2.59 5.33 31.75
CA ASP A 341 -1.75 4.88 32.86
C ASP A 341 -0.39 4.34 32.37
N ASP A 342 -0.40 3.56 31.29
CA ASP A 342 0.77 3.02 30.62
C ASP A 342 0.72 3.33 29.11
N PRO A 343 1.22 4.51 28.70
CA PRO A 343 1.23 4.93 27.30
C PRO A 343 2.02 4.01 26.36
N LYS A 344 2.87 3.12 26.90
CA LYS A 344 3.75 2.24 26.11
C LYS A 344 3.25 0.79 26.06
N ASP A 345 2.09 0.49 26.66
CA ASP A 345 1.54 -0.87 26.63
C ASP A 345 1.32 -1.34 25.18
N PRO A 346 1.99 -2.42 24.73
CA PRO A 346 1.92 -2.82 23.33
C PRO A 346 0.53 -3.31 22.90
N THR A 347 -0.18 -4.01 23.77
CA THR A 347 -1.52 -4.52 23.45
C THR A 347 -2.54 -3.40 23.34
N ALA A 348 -2.52 -2.45 24.28
CA ALA A 348 -3.42 -1.31 24.25
C ALA A 348 -3.14 -0.39 23.06
N ASN A 349 -1.87 -0.16 22.72
CA ASN A 349 -1.49 0.59 21.52
C ASN A 349 -1.97 -0.08 20.22
N ALA A 350 -1.91 -1.41 20.11
CA ALA A 350 -2.45 -2.12 18.95
C ALA A 350 -3.97 -1.93 18.81
N VAL A 351 -4.72 -2.08 19.91
CA VAL A 351 -6.19 -1.95 19.89
C VAL A 351 -6.63 -0.49 19.67
N ALA A 352 -6.06 0.45 20.42
CA ALA A 352 -6.39 1.86 20.30
C ALA A 352 -5.97 2.41 18.93
N GLY A 353 -4.77 2.07 18.44
CA GLY A 353 -4.30 2.49 17.12
C GLY A 353 -5.24 2.05 16.00
N ARG A 354 -5.69 0.78 16.03
CA ARG A 354 -6.72 0.28 15.11
C ARG A 354 -8.00 1.10 15.20
N LEU A 355 -8.53 1.31 16.41
CA LEU A 355 -9.78 2.07 16.63
C LEU A 355 -9.70 3.52 16.11
N PHE A 356 -8.53 4.14 16.23
CA PHE A 356 -8.28 5.50 15.73
C PHE A 356 -8.20 5.50 14.21
N CYS A 357 -7.48 4.56 13.59
CA CYS A 357 -7.40 4.41 12.14
C CYS A 357 -8.79 4.21 11.51
N ILE A 358 -9.63 3.31 12.04
CA ILE A 358 -10.98 3.07 11.50
C ILE A 358 -11.93 4.26 11.70
N SER A 359 -11.64 5.13 12.67
CA SER A 359 -12.36 6.39 12.88
C SER A 359 -11.87 7.51 11.97
N GLY A 360 -10.90 7.25 11.08
CA GLY A 360 -10.29 8.22 10.17
C GLY A 360 -9.11 9.00 10.77
N GLU A 361 -8.75 8.75 12.03
CA GLU A 361 -7.73 9.49 12.76
C GLU A 361 -6.34 8.86 12.58
N TRP A 362 -5.92 8.78 11.32
CA TRP A 362 -4.74 8.03 10.89
C TRP A 362 -3.43 8.50 11.54
N ALA A 363 -3.25 9.80 11.75
CA ALA A 363 -1.99 10.33 12.32
C ALA A 363 -1.74 9.81 13.74
N ASP A 364 -2.77 9.84 14.59
CA ASP A 364 -2.70 9.31 15.95
C ASP A 364 -2.72 7.78 15.94
N GLY A 365 -3.53 7.18 15.06
CA GLY A 365 -3.67 5.74 14.93
C GLY A 365 -2.38 5.04 14.51
N THR A 366 -1.66 5.54 13.50
CA THR A 366 -0.41 4.93 13.03
C THR A 366 0.72 5.08 14.05
N ALA A 367 0.76 6.18 14.80
CA ALA A 367 1.67 6.35 15.93
C ALA A 367 1.46 5.27 17.00
N MET A 368 0.20 4.98 17.35
CA MET A 368 -0.13 3.91 18.29
C MET A 368 0.17 2.52 17.70
N LEU A 369 -0.23 2.24 16.46
CA LEU A 369 0.06 0.96 15.80
C LEU A 369 1.56 0.67 15.75
N ALA A 370 2.40 1.68 15.49
CA ALA A 370 3.86 1.54 15.49
C ALA A 370 4.47 1.18 16.86
N ASN A 371 3.72 1.34 17.95
CA ASN A 371 4.06 0.88 19.29
C ASN A 371 3.26 -0.39 19.71
N GLY A 372 2.44 -0.91 18.81
CA GLY A 372 1.54 -2.03 19.08
C GLY A 372 2.22 -3.40 19.10
N SER A 373 1.51 -4.41 19.62
CA SER A 373 1.95 -5.81 19.64
C SER A 373 1.70 -6.58 18.33
N ASP A 374 0.87 -6.07 17.42
CA ASP A 374 0.63 -6.70 16.11
C ASP A 374 1.75 -6.31 15.14
N GLU A 375 2.60 -7.26 14.76
CA GLU A 375 3.80 -6.97 13.97
C GLU A 375 3.51 -6.45 12.56
N ALA A 376 2.42 -6.88 11.92
CA ALA A 376 2.03 -6.40 10.59
C ALA A 376 1.59 -4.93 10.65
N ALA A 377 0.67 -4.61 11.57
CA ALA A 377 0.19 -3.26 11.77
C ALA A 377 1.27 -2.33 12.33
N LYS A 378 2.17 -2.83 13.17
CA LYS A 378 3.33 -2.10 13.68
C LYS A 378 4.30 -1.73 12.57
N LYS A 379 4.62 -2.66 11.66
CA LYS A 379 5.43 -2.36 10.48
C LYS A 379 4.74 -1.32 9.58
N ALA A 380 3.47 -1.55 9.24
CA ALA A 380 2.71 -0.64 8.38
C ALA A 380 2.57 0.77 8.99
N GLY A 381 2.24 0.86 10.30
CA GLY A 381 2.17 2.11 11.03
C GLY A 381 3.50 2.86 11.06
N ALA A 382 4.61 2.16 11.31
CA ALA A 382 5.94 2.75 11.27
C ALA A 382 6.31 3.29 9.89
N MET A 383 6.03 2.54 8.82
CA MET A 383 6.23 2.98 7.44
C MET A 383 5.36 4.19 7.09
N ASP A 384 4.10 4.21 7.54
CA ASP A 384 3.16 5.30 7.27
C ASP A 384 3.59 6.61 7.97
N LEU A 385 4.09 6.52 9.21
CA LEU A 385 4.64 7.68 9.95
C LEU A 385 5.81 8.36 9.23
N LEU A 386 6.61 7.61 8.48
CA LEU A 386 7.71 8.16 7.67
C LEU A 386 7.20 8.99 6.48
N ASN A 387 5.91 8.90 6.15
CA ASN A 387 5.25 9.59 5.03
C ASN A 387 6.07 9.49 3.72
N PRO A 388 6.28 8.26 3.20
CA PRO A 388 7.20 8.02 2.10
C PRO A 388 6.81 8.78 0.83
N THR A 389 7.81 9.28 0.12
CA THR A 389 7.64 10.03 -1.13
C THR A 389 8.13 9.28 -2.36
N LYS A 390 8.98 8.25 -2.18
CA LYS A 390 9.46 7.42 -3.28
C LYS A 390 8.41 6.41 -3.70
N THR A 391 8.26 6.22 -5.01
CA THR A 391 7.27 5.32 -5.62
C THR A 391 7.31 3.90 -5.06
N GLY A 392 8.52 3.32 -4.90
CA GLY A 392 8.67 1.95 -4.37
C GLY A 392 8.24 1.82 -2.92
N GLU A 393 8.62 2.79 -2.06
CA GLU A 393 8.26 2.83 -0.64
C GLU A 393 6.75 3.03 -0.45
N GLN A 394 6.14 3.90 -1.26
CA GLN A 394 4.68 4.10 -1.28
C GLN A 394 3.93 2.85 -1.73
N ALA A 395 4.44 2.13 -2.73
CA ALA A 395 3.86 0.88 -3.19
C ALA A 395 3.96 -0.21 -2.10
N GLU A 396 5.11 -0.34 -1.44
CA GLU A 396 5.30 -1.28 -0.32
C GLU A 396 4.35 -0.95 0.85
N LEU A 397 4.16 0.33 1.16
CA LEU A 397 3.21 0.75 2.20
C LEU A 397 1.75 0.45 1.80
N GLY A 398 1.39 0.69 0.54
CA GLY A 398 0.10 0.26 -0.01
C GLY A 398 -0.09 -1.25 0.10
N ASP A 399 0.97 -2.02 -0.16
CA ASP A 399 0.97 -3.48 -0.03
C ASP A 399 0.73 -3.92 1.41
N ALA A 400 1.44 -3.31 2.37
CA ALA A 400 1.29 -3.62 3.79
C ALA A 400 -0.15 -3.39 4.30
N TRP A 401 -0.76 -2.25 3.97
CA TRP A 401 -2.15 -1.97 4.36
C TRP A 401 -3.15 -2.88 3.65
N TYR A 402 -2.91 -3.22 2.38
CA TYR A 402 -3.74 -4.14 1.62
C TYR A 402 -3.75 -5.54 2.26
N ASP A 403 -2.58 -6.06 2.63
CA ASP A 403 -2.46 -7.40 3.23
C ASP A 403 -3.12 -7.45 4.62
N ILE A 404 -2.97 -6.39 5.44
CA ILE A 404 -3.70 -6.24 6.71
C ILE A 404 -5.22 -6.26 6.47
N ALA A 405 -5.69 -5.51 5.46
CA ALA A 405 -7.11 -5.48 5.13
C ALA A 405 -7.64 -6.86 4.73
N LYS A 406 -6.88 -7.61 3.93
CA LYS A 406 -7.27 -8.98 3.52
C LYS A 406 -7.34 -9.96 4.70
N ALA A 407 -6.59 -9.73 5.76
CA ALA A 407 -6.63 -10.52 6.98
C ALA A 407 -7.79 -10.12 7.93
N CYS A 408 -8.43 -8.97 7.71
CA CYS A 408 -9.53 -8.49 8.55
C CYS A 408 -10.79 -9.32 8.36
N LYS A 409 -11.43 -9.69 9.48
CA LYS A 409 -12.66 -10.50 9.48
C LYS A 409 -13.94 -9.66 9.35
N ASN A 410 -13.91 -8.41 9.80
CA ASN A 410 -15.05 -7.50 9.73
C ASN A 410 -14.84 -6.47 8.62
N ASN A 411 -15.94 -6.03 8.01
CA ASN A 411 -15.89 -5.10 6.89
C ASN A 411 -15.40 -3.72 7.31
N VAL A 412 -15.73 -3.24 8.52
CA VAL A 412 -15.35 -1.89 8.98
C VAL A 412 -13.83 -1.70 8.99
N ASP A 413 -13.10 -2.65 9.59
CA ASP A 413 -11.64 -2.61 9.60
C ASP A 413 -11.05 -2.79 8.22
N ARG A 414 -11.57 -3.80 7.49
CA ARG A 414 -11.10 -4.11 6.14
C ARG A 414 -11.20 -2.87 5.27
N ASP A 415 -12.36 -2.24 5.23
CA ASP A 415 -12.67 -1.14 4.34
C ASP A 415 -11.79 0.08 4.67
N ALA A 416 -11.60 0.40 5.96
CA ALA A 416 -10.68 1.45 6.39
C ALA A 416 -9.22 1.19 5.96
N PHE A 417 -8.72 -0.04 6.11
CA PHE A 417 -7.37 -0.39 5.66
C PHE A 417 -7.24 -0.45 4.13
N LEU A 418 -8.29 -0.87 3.40
CA LEU A 418 -8.35 -0.79 1.93
C LEU A 418 -8.31 0.66 1.46
N ASP A 419 -8.99 1.59 2.13
CA ASP A 419 -8.94 3.01 1.80
C ASP A 419 -7.55 3.60 2.02
N ARG A 420 -6.85 3.19 3.09
CA ARG A 420 -5.46 3.59 3.29
C ARG A 420 -4.53 3.01 2.23
N ALA A 421 -4.71 1.74 1.88
CA ALA A 421 -3.95 1.11 0.80
C ALA A 421 -4.16 1.83 -0.54
N ARG A 422 -5.42 2.09 -0.90
CA ARG A 422 -5.85 2.87 -2.06
C ARG A 422 -5.15 4.22 -2.11
N LEU A 423 -5.16 4.97 -1.01
CA LEU A 423 -4.50 6.28 -0.92
C LEU A 423 -3.01 6.19 -1.33
N TRP A 424 -2.28 5.22 -0.81
CA TRP A 424 -0.85 5.04 -1.11
C TRP A 424 -0.62 4.56 -2.55
N TYR A 425 -1.45 3.64 -3.05
CA TYR A 425 -1.40 3.23 -4.45
C TYR A 425 -1.68 4.40 -5.40
N THR A 426 -2.71 5.20 -5.16
CA THR A 426 -3.05 6.35 -6.02
C THR A 426 -1.91 7.38 -6.06
N LYS A 427 -1.19 7.59 -4.96
CA LYS A 427 -0.02 8.50 -4.92
C LYS A 427 1.11 8.04 -5.85
N CYS A 428 1.38 6.73 -5.91
CA CYS A 428 2.50 6.19 -6.68
C CYS A 428 2.13 5.69 -8.09
N GLN A 429 0.85 5.46 -8.39
CA GLN A 429 0.36 4.80 -9.61
C GLN A 429 0.89 5.43 -10.91
N LYS A 430 0.97 6.76 -10.98
CA LYS A 430 1.43 7.48 -12.19
C LYS A 430 2.94 7.34 -12.42
N ALA A 431 3.72 7.24 -11.36
CA ALA A 431 5.18 7.14 -11.42
C ALA A 431 5.67 5.68 -11.49
N ALA A 432 4.82 4.72 -11.14
CA ALA A 432 5.14 3.30 -11.23
C ALA A 432 5.29 2.84 -12.70
N SER A 433 6.16 1.87 -12.94
CA SER A 433 6.40 1.30 -14.26
C SER A 433 6.50 -0.24 -14.22
N GLY A 434 6.41 -0.87 -15.40
CA GLY A 434 6.57 -2.31 -15.55
C GLY A 434 5.64 -3.15 -14.67
N ILE A 435 6.21 -4.22 -14.07
CA ILE A 435 5.49 -5.18 -13.22
C ILE A 435 4.87 -4.49 -12.00
N SER A 436 5.56 -3.51 -11.42
CA SER A 436 5.04 -2.77 -10.25
C SER A 436 3.76 -2.03 -10.59
N LYS A 437 3.69 -1.39 -11.78
CA LYS A 437 2.48 -0.69 -12.23
C LYS A 437 1.32 -1.67 -12.44
N ALA A 438 1.56 -2.77 -13.13
CA ALA A 438 0.54 -3.79 -13.38
C ALA A 438 -0.06 -4.34 -12.08
N ARG A 439 0.78 -4.59 -11.07
CA ARG A 439 0.34 -5.02 -9.73
C ARG A 439 -0.50 -3.95 -9.02
N ILE A 440 -0.06 -2.70 -9.01
CA ILE A 440 -0.80 -1.58 -8.39
C ILE A 440 -2.17 -1.41 -9.05
N ASP A 441 -2.21 -1.39 -10.38
CA ASP A 441 -3.46 -1.23 -11.14
C ASP A 441 -4.43 -2.40 -10.85
N SER A 442 -3.92 -3.63 -10.78
CA SER A 442 -4.73 -4.81 -10.40
C SER A 442 -5.27 -4.72 -8.96
N ARG A 443 -4.45 -4.30 -8.00
CA ARG A 443 -4.88 -4.15 -6.60
C ARG A 443 -5.91 -3.04 -6.43
N LEU A 444 -5.77 -1.92 -7.15
CA LEU A 444 -6.77 -0.86 -7.15
C LEU A 444 -8.13 -1.35 -7.67
N VAL A 445 -8.15 -2.19 -8.72
CA VAL A 445 -9.39 -2.81 -9.22
C VAL A 445 -10.01 -3.74 -8.17
N GLU A 446 -9.21 -4.54 -7.46
CA GLU A 446 -9.72 -5.40 -6.39
C GLU A 446 -10.26 -4.58 -5.21
N ILE A 447 -9.54 -3.52 -4.80
CA ILE A 447 -9.99 -2.59 -3.76
C ILE A 447 -11.31 -1.93 -4.18
N ASP A 448 -11.44 -1.46 -5.42
CA ASP A 448 -12.69 -0.88 -5.95
C ASP A 448 -13.86 -1.85 -5.92
N LYS A 449 -13.60 -3.14 -6.10
CA LYS A 449 -14.64 -4.17 -6.03
C LYS A 449 -15.06 -4.46 -4.58
N LEU A 450 -14.12 -4.44 -3.65
CA LEU A 450 -14.36 -4.79 -2.24
C LEU A 450 -14.88 -3.61 -1.41
N ASN A 451 -14.36 -2.41 -1.68
CA ASN A 451 -14.70 -1.16 -1.03
C ASN A 451 -14.76 -0.03 -2.08
N PRO A 452 -15.87 0.08 -2.83
CA PRO A 452 -16.03 1.11 -3.85
C PRO A 452 -15.85 2.51 -3.26
N PRO A 453 -15.13 3.43 -3.95
CA PRO A 453 -14.89 4.76 -3.41
C PRO A 453 -16.21 5.56 -3.31
N ASP A 454 -16.28 6.48 -2.35
CA ASP A 454 -17.41 7.40 -2.21
C ASP A 454 -17.66 8.20 -3.51
N ILE A 455 -18.94 8.39 -3.84
CA ILE A 455 -19.33 9.14 -5.03
C ILE A 455 -19.42 10.62 -4.68
N THR A 456 -18.33 11.35 -4.94
CA THR A 456 -18.27 12.81 -4.75
C THR A 456 -18.75 13.59 -5.97
N ASP A 457 -18.59 13.02 -7.18
CA ASP A 457 -19.08 13.59 -8.44
C ASP A 457 -19.97 12.55 -9.15
N TRP A 458 -21.29 12.73 -9.00
CA TRP A 458 -22.30 11.85 -9.58
C TRP A 458 -22.36 11.89 -11.11
N ASN A 459 -21.68 12.86 -11.73
CA ASN A 459 -21.56 12.95 -13.19
C ASN A 459 -20.34 12.17 -13.72
N LYS A 460 -19.45 11.68 -12.84
CA LYS A 460 -18.21 10.96 -13.20
C LYS A 460 -18.04 9.68 -12.39
N ILE A 461 -19.13 8.95 -12.23
CA ILE A 461 -19.12 7.67 -11.54
C ILE A 461 -18.33 6.61 -12.33
N THR A 462 -17.60 5.74 -11.64
CA THR A 462 -16.93 4.57 -12.26
C THR A 462 -17.92 3.43 -12.48
N VAL A 463 -17.57 2.45 -13.32
CA VAL A 463 -18.41 1.24 -13.54
C VAL A 463 -18.67 0.52 -12.21
N ASN A 464 -17.64 0.31 -11.39
CA ASN A 464 -17.79 -0.38 -10.11
C ASN A 464 -18.70 0.37 -9.12
N GLN A 465 -18.55 1.69 -9.04
CA GLN A 465 -19.46 2.52 -8.25
C GLN A 465 -20.90 2.40 -8.77
N TRP A 466 -21.11 2.47 -10.09
CA TRP A 466 -22.44 2.30 -10.68
C TRP A 466 -23.04 0.93 -10.38
N GLU A 467 -22.26 -0.14 -10.49
CA GLU A 467 -22.69 -1.50 -10.18
C GLU A 467 -23.05 -1.66 -8.69
N SER A 468 -22.32 -1.00 -7.79
CA SER A 468 -22.59 -1.02 -6.35
C SER A 468 -23.88 -0.28 -5.91
N LEU A 469 -24.43 0.59 -6.76
CA LEU A 469 -25.65 1.34 -6.44
C LEU A 469 -26.84 0.38 -6.24
N LYS A 470 -27.46 0.45 -5.06
CA LYS A 470 -28.69 -0.26 -4.70
C LYS A 470 -29.91 0.45 -5.27
N ALA A 471 -30.15 0.26 -6.57
CA ALA A 471 -31.26 0.89 -7.29
C ALA A 471 -31.77 -0.01 -8.41
N VAL A 472 -33.02 0.21 -8.82
CA VAL A 472 -33.59 -0.48 -9.98
C VAL A 472 -32.87 -0.01 -11.23
N THR A 473 -32.35 -0.97 -11.99
CA THR A 473 -31.76 -0.74 -13.31
C THR A 473 -32.86 -0.77 -14.37
N MET A 474 -32.85 0.20 -15.27
CA MET A 474 -33.70 0.21 -16.46
C MET A 474 -32.93 0.70 -17.69
N GLN A 475 -33.53 0.58 -18.86
CA GLN A 475 -32.95 1.03 -20.12
C GLN A 475 -33.73 2.21 -20.67
N VAL A 476 -33.01 3.25 -21.11
CA VAL A 476 -33.56 4.36 -21.88
C VAL A 476 -33.16 4.16 -23.34
N GLU A 477 -34.15 4.00 -24.21
CA GLU A 477 -33.93 3.81 -25.65
C GLU A 477 -33.76 5.17 -26.32
N ALA A 478 -32.75 5.32 -27.18
CA ALA A 478 -32.51 6.57 -27.89
C ALA A 478 -33.72 7.01 -28.73
N ARG A 479 -34.39 6.07 -29.41
CA ARG A 479 -35.52 6.37 -30.30
C ARG A 479 -36.78 6.92 -29.62
N LYS A 480 -36.90 6.79 -28.30
CA LYS A 480 -38.10 7.22 -27.57
C LYS A 480 -38.00 8.72 -27.31
N ALA A 481 -39.05 9.46 -27.70
CA ALA A 481 -39.17 10.87 -27.37
C ALA A 481 -39.14 11.11 -25.86
N GLN A 482 -39.77 10.20 -25.09
CA GLN A 482 -39.72 10.17 -23.63
C GLN A 482 -39.79 8.73 -23.14
N THR A 483 -39.06 8.44 -22.06
CA THR A 483 -39.13 7.20 -21.31
C THR A 483 -39.71 7.50 -19.93
N ASP A 484 -40.73 6.75 -19.56
CA ASP A 484 -41.47 6.89 -18.33
C ASP A 484 -41.18 5.69 -17.42
N PRO A 485 -40.42 5.87 -16.33
CA PRO A 485 -40.12 4.80 -15.38
C PRO A 485 -41.30 4.37 -14.50
N GLY A 486 -42.45 5.06 -14.58
CA GLY A 486 -43.59 4.84 -13.67
C GLY A 486 -43.36 5.35 -12.26
N ILE A 487 -42.36 6.23 -12.04
CA ILE A 487 -42.01 6.76 -10.72
C ILE A 487 -42.71 8.11 -10.50
N MET A 488 -43.55 8.15 -9.47
CA MET A 488 -44.19 9.37 -8.98
C MET A 488 -43.53 9.80 -7.67
N LEU A 489 -43.13 11.06 -7.56
CA LEU A 489 -42.55 11.63 -6.35
C LEU A 489 -43.58 12.52 -5.66
N ALA A 490 -43.78 12.32 -4.36
CA ALA A 490 -44.49 13.26 -3.51
C ALA A 490 -43.63 14.50 -3.22
N ALA A 491 -44.25 15.57 -2.73
CA ALA A 491 -43.55 16.79 -2.34
C ALA A 491 -42.42 16.47 -1.33
N GLY A 492 -41.21 16.95 -1.62
CA GLY A 492 -40.02 16.73 -0.78
C GLY A 492 -39.27 15.41 -1.01
N GLN A 493 -39.87 14.41 -1.68
CA GLN A 493 -39.14 13.19 -2.04
C GLN A 493 -38.08 13.49 -3.09
N LYS A 494 -36.90 12.89 -2.95
CA LYS A 494 -35.75 13.17 -3.82
C LYS A 494 -35.27 11.91 -4.53
N VAL A 495 -34.89 12.07 -5.79
CA VAL A 495 -34.24 11.01 -6.58
C VAL A 495 -33.08 11.58 -7.39
N ARG A 496 -32.20 10.68 -7.79
CA ARG A 496 -31.12 10.93 -8.75
C ARG A 496 -31.12 9.83 -9.81
N VAL A 497 -30.99 10.23 -11.07
CA VAL A 497 -30.86 9.31 -12.20
C VAL A 497 -29.38 9.18 -12.51
N VAL A 498 -28.85 7.95 -12.49
CA VAL A 498 -27.42 7.67 -12.66
C VAL A 498 -27.23 6.76 -13.88
N PRO A 499 -26.73 7.28 -15.01
CA PRO A 499 -26.49 6.50 -16.20
C PRO A 499 -25.23 5.65 -16.06
N HIS A 500 -25.19 4.52 -16.76
CA HIS A 500 -24.00 3.69 -16.83
C HIS A 500 -22.89 4.47 -17.55
N PRO A 501 -21.68 4.56 -16.98
CA PRO A 501 -20.68 5.55 -17.43
C PRO A 501 -20.03 5.23 -18.78
N THR A 502 -20.14 3.99 -19.25
CA THR A 502 -19.57 3.57 -20.54
C THR A 502 -20.62 3.28 -21.61
N ASP A 503 -21.91 3.42 -21.29
CA ASP A 503 -22.94 3.14 -22.29
C ASP A 503 -22.97 4.26 -23.33
N THR A 504 -23.20 3.86 -24.58
CA THR A 504 -23.32 4.76 -25.71
C THR A 504 -24.56 4.44 -26.52
N TRP A 505 -25.14 5.46 -27.12
CA TRP A 505 -26.26 5.33 -28.05
C TRP A 505 -26.06 6.22 -29.27
N GLN A 506 -26.84 6.01 -30.31
CA GLN A 506 -26.91 6.85 -31.48
C GLN A 506 -28.17 7.70 -31.41
N VAL A 507 -28.01 9.02 -31.42
CA VAL A 507 -29.11 9.98 -31.37
C VAL A 507 -29.09 10.76 -32.67
N GLY A 508 -30.23 10.83 -33.34
CA GLY A 508 -30.35 11.45 -34.66
C GLY A 508 -31.46 12.48 -34.74
N SER A 509 -31.22 13.50 -35.55
CA SER A 509 -32.22 14.49 -35.97
C SER A 509 -32.25 14.51 -37.49
N GLY A 510 -33.42 14.77 -38.07
CA GLY A 510 -33.55 14.91 -39.52
C GLY A 510 -32.67 16.01 -40.12
N TYR A 511 -32.22 16.97 -39.30
CA TYR A 511 -31.40 18.11 -39.75
C TYR A 511 -29.89 17.93 -39.52
N TYR A 512 -29.49 17.26 -38.44
CA TYR A 512 -28.08 17.14 -38.01
C TYR A 512 -27.47 15.74 -38.25
N GLY A 513 -28.26 14.80 -38.75
CA GLY A 513 -27.81 13.41 -38.90
C GLY A 513 -27.70 12.70 -37.55
N THR A 514 -27.01 11.56 -37.53
CA THR A 514 -26.92 10.68 -36.36
C THR A 514 -25.55 10.80 -35.71
N HIS A 515 -25.52 11.04 -34.40
CA HIS A 515 -24.31 11.14 -33.60
C HIS A 515 -24.23 10.04 -32.56
N THR A 516 -23.04 9.45 -32.40
CA THR A 516 -22.76 8.56 -31.26
C THR A 516 -22.52 9.41 -30.01
N CYS A 517 -23.35 9.19 -28.99
CA CYS A 517 -23.36 9.96 -27.77
C CYS A 517 -23.15 9.03 -26.57
N THR A 518 -22.49 9.55 -25.54
CA THR A 518 -22.58 8.99 -24.18
C THR A 518 -23.81 9.56 -23.48
N ALA A 519 -24.12 9.11 -22.27
CA ALA A 519 -25.15 9.75 -21.46
C ALA A 519 -24.88 11.24 -21.17
N SER A 520 -23.61 11.68 -21.23
CA SER A 520 -23.20 13.10 -21.11
C SER A 520 -23.24 13.87 -22.45
N GLY A 521 -23.80 13.26 -23.50
CA GLY A 521 -23.93 13.82 -24.84
C GLY A 521 -22.71 13.61 -25.74
N ALA A 522 -22.82 14.11 -26.97
CA ALA A 522 -21.75 14.08 -27.97
C ALA A 522 -20.78 15.25 -27.82
N SER A 523 -19.56 15.04 -28.33
CA SER A 523 -18.58 16.11 -28.51
C SER A 523 -18.71 16.71 -29.90
N ILE A 524 -19.68 17.62 -30.07
CA ILE A 524 -20.01 18.30 -31.34
C ILE A 524 -19.55 19.76 -31.38
N ASP A 525 -19.47 20.34 -32.60
CA ASP A 525 -19.16 21.76 -32.88
C ASP A 525 -20.17 22.67 -32.16
N LYS A 526 -19.73 23.86 -31.73
CA LYS A 526 -20.56 24.86 -31.03
C LYS A 526 -21.79 25.28 -31.86
N ARG A 527 -21.71 25.28 -33.19
CA ARG A 527 -22.84 25.63 -34.08
C ARG A 527 -24.02 24.66 -33.98
N GLU A 528 -23.75 23.40 -33.68
CA GLU A 528 -24.77 22.36 -33.48
C GLU A 528 -25.38 22.39 -32.07
N ARG A 529 -24.86 23.22 -31.15
CA ARG A 529 -25.39 23.42 -29.79
C ARG A 529 -26.42 24.54 -29.67
N MET A 530 -26.64 25.33 -30.73
CA MET A 530 -27.52 26.52 -30.67
C MET A 530 -28.95 26.17 -30.25
N TRP A 531 -29.38 24.91 -30.46
CA TRP A 531 -30.74 24.46 -30.21
C TRP A 531 -30.88 23.52 -29.02
N THR A 532 -29.79 23.17 -28.30
CA THR A 532 -29.86 22.25 -27.14
C THR A 532 -29.81 23.00 -25.80
N GLY A 533 -29.73 24.33 -25.85
CA GLY A 533 -29.67 25.21 -24.68
C GLY A 533 -28.45 24.90 -23.81
N GLN A 534 -28.70 24.60 -22.53
CA GLN A 534 -27.66 24.29 -21.55
C GLN A 534 -27.11 22.84 -21.61
N PHE A 535 -27.73 21.99 -22.42
CA PHE A 535 -27.36 20.57 -22.57
C PHE A 535 -26.59 20.34 -23.86
N LYS A 536 -25.86 19.22 -23.93
CA LYS A 536 -25.26 18.75 -25.17
C LYS A 536 -26.25 17.92 -25.97
N TYR A 537 -26.03 17.89 -27.29
CA TYR A 537 -26.75 16.99 -28.17
C TYR A 537 -26.56 15.53 -27.76
N GLY A 538 -27.65 14.77 -27.69
CA GLY A 538 -27.74 13.39 -27.23
C GLY A 538 -27.44 13.17 -25.74
N GLU A 539 -27.34 14.23 -24.94
CA GLU A 539 -27.21 14.11 -23.48
C GLU A 539 -28.50 13.54 -22.90
N LEU A 540 -28.40 12.56 -22.00
CA LEU A 540 -29.54 12.02 -21.28
C LEU A 540 -29.91 13.00 -20.16
N VAL A 541 -31.17 13.44 -20.16
CA VAL A 541 -31.71 14.35 -19.15
C VAL A 541 -32.92 13.75 -18.45
N ALA A 542 -33.19 14.26 -17.26
CA ALA A 542 -34.30 13.85 -16.41
C ALA A 542 -35.09 15.07 -15.91
N TRP A 543 -36.40 14.92 -15.74
CA TRP A 543 -37.26 15.96 -15.17
C TRP A 543 -38.52 15.37 -14.53
N LEU A 544 -39.25 16.20 -13.79
CA LEU A 544 -40.52 15.84 -13.16
C LEU A 544 -41.67 16.64 -13.80
N ASP A 545 -42.59 15.99 -14.50
CA ASP A 545 -43.73 16.62 -15.20
C ASP A 545 -43.35 17.90 -15.98
N LYS A 546 -43.72 19.08 -15.45
CA LYS A 546 -43.49 20.40 -16.05
C LYS A 546 -42.28 21.13 -15.47
N GLN A 547 -41.51 20.50 -14.59
CA GLN A 547 -40.29 21.08 -14.02
C GLN A 547 -39.16 21.14 -15.07
N PRO A 548 -38.20 22.07 -14.91
CA PRO A 548 -37.05 22.15 -15.81
C PRO A 548 -36.23 20.85 -15.86
N ARG A 549 -35.70 20.54 -17.04
CA ARG A 549 -34.76 19.44 -17.26
C ARG A 549 -33.49 19.63 -16.43
N LYS A 550 -32.94 18.53 -15.93
CA LYS A 550 -31.67 18.47 -15.20
C LYS A 550 -30.76 17.41 -15.81
N LYS A 551 -29.45 17.57 -15.55
CA LYS A 551 -28.46 16.55 -15.92
C LYS A 551 -28.68 15.31 -15.07
N CYS A 552 -28.49 14.14 -15.66
CA CYS A 552 -28.44 12.93 -14.86
C CYS A 552 -27.21 13.00 -13.94
N GLY A 553 -27.40 12.71 -12.66
CA GLY A 553 -26.46 13.02 -11.58
C GLY A 553 -26.94 14.15 -10.65
N ASP A 554 -27.79 15.05 -11.12
CA ASP A 554 -28.41 16.07 -10.28
C ASP A 554 -29.58 15.52 -9.45
N VAL A 555 -29.88 16.19 -8.33
CA VAL A 555 -31.04 15.84 -7.48
C VAL A 555 -32.33 16.42 -8.06
N LEU A 556 -33.31 15.55 -8.28
CA LEU A 556 -34.69 15.91 -8.60
C LEU A 556 -35.51 15.84 -7.31
N THR A 557 -36.37 16.83 -7.08
CA THR A 557 -37.18 16.92 -5.86
C THR A 557 -38.64 17.05 -6.26
N GLY A 558 -39.47 16.14 -5.74
CA GLY A 558 -40.90 16.11 -6.01
C GLY A 558 -41.62 17.37 -5.52
N PRO A 559 -42.86 17.60 -6.00
CA PRO A 559 -43.71 16.57 -6.60
C PRO A 559 -43.55 16.40 -8.12
N GLY A 560 -43.90 15.22 -8.62
CA GLY A 560 -44.17 14.98 -10.05
C GLY A 560 -43.71 13.62 -10.56
N ARG A 561 -44.11 13.31 -11.79
CA ARG A 561 -43.76 12.07 -12.51
C ARG A 561 -42.40 12.20 -13.19
N LEU A 562 -41.51 11.24 -12.93
CA LEU A 562 -40.19 11.21 -13.53
C LEU A 562 -40.26 10.84 -15.02
N LEU A 563 -39.54 11.61 -15.83
CA LEU A 563 -39.41 11.41 -17.28
C LEU A 563 -37.94 11.52 -17.68
N LEU A 564 -37.54 10.75 -18.69
CA LEU A 564 -36.17 10.63 -19.19
C LEU A 564 -36.15 10.72 -20.72
N ALA A 565 -35.17 11.41 -21.30
CA ALA A 565 -35.00 11.45 -22.76
C ALA A 565 -33.58 11.86 -23.17
N PRO A 566 -33.11 11.47 -24.37
CA PRO A 566 -32.00 12.16 -25.03
C PRO A 566 -32.40 13.59 -25.42
N VAL A 567 -31.46 14.53 -25.33
CA VAL A 567 -31.64 15.89 -25.84
C VAL A 567 -31.32 15.94 -27.33
N THR A 568 -32.32 16.19 -28.17
CA THR A 568 -32.11 16.59 -29.58
C THR A 568 -32.35 18.09 -29.78
N ASN A 569 -33.24 18.68 -28.96
CA ASN A 569 -33.61 20.09 -28.99
C ASN A 569 -33.94 20.64 -27.57
N ASP A 570 -34.07 21.95 -27.45
CA ASP A 570 -34.41 22.68 -26.24
C ASP A 570 -35.92 22.63 -25.89
N ASN A 571 -36.77 22.45 -26.91
CA ASN A 571 -38.22 22.31 -26.80
C ASN A 571 -38.65 20.85 -27.01
N ILE A 572 -39.26 20.25 -25.97
CA ILE A 572 -39.72 18.86 -25.96
C ILE A 572 -41.06 18.65 -26.67
N ASP A 573 -41.86 19.70 -26.79
CA ASP A 573 -43.16 19.70 -27.50
C ASP A 573 -42.98 20.00 -29.00
N SER A 574 -41.72 20.07 -29.43
CA SER A 574 -41.35 20.23 -30.81
C SER A 574 -41.66 18.97 -31.61
N TRP A 575 -42.75 19.00 -32.38
CA TRP A 575 -43.14 17.94 -33.31
C TRP A 575 -42.15 17.76 -34.48
N TRP A 576 -41.22 18.69 -34.69
CA TRP A 576 -40.28 18.66 -35.83
C TRP A 576 -39.02 17.83 -35.58
N ASP A 577 -38.76 17.39 -34.34
CA ASP A 577 -37.50 16.72 -33.98
C ASP A 577 -37.69 15.38 -33.28
N SER A 578 -38.58 14.55 -33.84
CA SER A 578 -38.76 13.19 -33.35
C SER A 578 -37.50 12.36 -33.63
N ASN A 579 -36.83 11.88 -32.57
CA ASN A 579 -35.61 11.05 -32.62
C ASN A 579 -35.87 9.63 -33.17
N THR A 580 -36.74 9.48 -34.18
CA THR A 580 -37.23 8.21 -34.72
C THR A 580 -36.12 7.34 -35.33
N THR A 581 -34.95 7.92 -35.60
CA THR A 581 -33.77 7.25 -36.17
C THR A 581 -32.74 6.82 -35.11
N GLY A 582 -32.95 7.14 -33.84
CA GLY A 582 -32.01 6.79 -32.76
C GLY A 582 -31.86 5.27 -32.57
N GLN A 583 -30.65 4.82 -32.22
CA GLN A 583 -30.35 3.41 -31.97
C GLN A 583 -29.60 3.22 -30.65
N GLY A 584 -29.77 2.05 -30.04
CA GLY A 584 -29.11 1.70 -28.78
C GLY A 584 -29.83 2.21 -27.53
N VAL A 585 -29.23 1.91 -26.39
CA VAL A 585 -29.81 2.16 -25.07
C VAL A 585 -28.74 2.67 -24.11
N ILE A 586 -29.15 3.51 -23.16
CA ILE A 586 -28.36 3.82 -21.96
C ILE A 586 -29.01 3.11 -20.78
N ARG A 587 -28.26 2.29 -20.06
CA ARG A 587 -28.71 1.75 -18.77
C ARG A 587 -28.65 2.85 -17.73
N VAL A 588 -29.68 2.96 -16.91
CA VAL A 588 -29.77 3.93 -15.81
C VAL A 588 -30.20 3.23 -14.54
N LYS A 589 -29.70 3.74 -13.41
CA LYS A 589 -30.18 3.42 -12.07
C LYS A 589 -30.85 4.64 -11.47
N ILE A 590 -32.02 4.45 -10.86
CA ILE A 590 -32.77 5.52 -10.21
C ILE A 590 -32.60 5.37 -8.70
N VAL A 591 -31.80 6.25 -8.11
CA VAL A 591 -31.40 6.21 -6.71
C VAL A 591 -32.32 7.15 -5.93
N ARG A 592 -33.03 6.62 -4.94
CA ARG A 592 -33.75 7.46 -3.97
C ARG A 592 -32.75 8.12 -3.03
N ILE A 593 -32.99 9.39 -2.72
CA ILE A 593 -32.20 10.14 -1.75
C ILE A 593 -33.08 10.27 -0.53
N ASP A 594 -32.81 9.41 0.44
CA ASP A 594 -33.40 9.52 1.78
C ASP A 594 -32.56 10.56 2.52
N ASP A 595 -33.21 11.65 2.96
CA ASP A 595 -32.58 12.72 3.74
C ASP A 595 -32.03 12.21 5.08
#